data_AF-A0A402DK71-F1
#
_entry.id   AF-A0A402DK71-F1
#
_cell.length_a   1.000
_cell.length_b   1.000
_cell.length_c   1.000
_cell.angle_alpha   90.00
_cell.angle_beta   90.00
_cell.angle_gamma   90.00
#
_symmetry.space_group_name_H-M   'P 1'
#
loop_
_entity.id
_entity.type
_entity.pdbx_description
1 polymer ?
#
loop_
_entity_poly.entity_id
_entity_poly.type
_entity_poly.pdbx_seq_one_letter_code
_entity_poly.pdbx_strand_id
1 'polypeptide(L)' 'MDYCPRPEGQEDGYVLEVLNNQGKAYTVIAVEVSKIESIQNLKQDEFQII' A
#
# COMPACT_ATOMS: atom_id res chain seq x y z
N MET A 1 17.66 7.11 -20.41
CA MET A 1 16.81 6.64 -19.31
C MET A 1 17.25 7.42 -18.09
N ASP A 2 16.42 8.33 -17.60
CA ASP A 2 16.73 9.10 -16.40
C ASP A 2 16.46 8.23 -15.18
N TYR A 3 17.51 7.65 -14.63
CA TYR A 3 17.44 6.95 -13.35
C TYR A 3 17.50 7.99 -12.23
N CYS A 4 16.38 8.17 -11.52
CA CYS A 4 16.34 9.00 -10.31
C CYS A 4 16.56 8.08 -9.09
N PRO A 5 17.73 8.16 -8.41
CA PRO A 5 18.00 7.34 -7.25
C PRO A 5 17.07 7.74 -6.10
N ARG A 6 16.56 6.74 -5.37
CA ARG A 6 15.76 6.98 -4.17
C ARG A 6 16.62 7.66 -3.10
N PRO A 7 16.11 8.67 -2.36
CA PRO A 7 16.78 9.21 -1.20
C PRO A 7 17.14 8.14 -0.17
N GLU A 8 18.35 8.18 0.36
CA GLU A 8 18.81 7.26 1.42
C GLU A 8 17.91 7.38 2.67
N GLY A 9 17.53 6.23 3.24
CA GLY A 9 16.69 6.17 4.45
C GLY A 9 15.18 6.13 4.21
N GLN A 10 14.72 6.14 2.95
CA GLN A 10 13.31 5.89 2.64
C GLN A 10 13.03 4.38 2.50
N GLU A 11 12.04 3.91 3.25
CA GLU A 11 11.55 2.53 3.15
C GLU A 11 10.86 2.27 1.80
N ASP A 12 10.90 1.02 1.35
CA ASP A 12 9.99 0.55 0.32
C ASP A 12 8.55 0.67 0.80
N GLY A 13 7.63 0.86 -0.14
CA GLY A 13 6.22 1.02 0.16
C GLY A 13 5.33 0.56 -0.99
N TYR A 14 4.04 0.53 -0.71
CA TYR A 14 3.01 0.21 -1.70
C TYR A 14 2.21 1.45 -2.05
N VAL A 15 1.79 1.51 -3.31
CA VAL A 15 0.87 2.53 -3.81
C VAL A 15 -0.46 1.86 -4.12
N LEU A 16 -1.53 2.29 -3.46
CA LEU A 16 -2.89 1.87 -3.73
C LEU A 16 -3.59 2.95 -4.54
N GLU A 17 -3.96 2.61 -5.77
CA GLU A 17 -4.79 3.46 -6.62
C GLU A 17 -6.25 3.04 -6.52
N VAL A 18 -7.11 3.96 -6.07
CA VAL A 18 -8.55 3.72 -5.99
C VAL A 18 -9.22 4.27 -7.25
N LEU A 19 -9.73 3.35 -8.06
CA LEU A 19 -10.45 3.64 -9.30
C LEU A 19 -11.96 3.59 -9.06
N ASN A 20 -12.72 4.49 -9.70
CA ASN A 20 -14.16 4.31 -9.80
C ASN A 20 -14.52 3.23 -10.83
N ASN A 21 -15.82 2.93 -10.97
CA ASN A 21 -16.33 1.99 -11.96
C ASN A 21 -16.05 2.38 -13.44
N GLN A 22 -15.55 3.59 -13.69
CA GLN A 22 -15.13 4.07 -15.01
C GLN A 22 -13.61 4.00 -15.20
N GLY A 23 -12.86 3.46 -14.24
CA GLY A 23 -11.39 3.36 -14.29
C GLY A 23 -10.66 4.68 -14.04
N LYS A 24 -11.35 5.71 -13.53
CA LYS A 24 -10.71 6.97 -13.16
C LYS A 24 -10.18 6.89 -11.73
N ALA A 25 -8.91 7.23 -11.53
CA ALA A 25 -8.30 7.32 -10.20
C ALA A 25 -8.80 8.56 -9.46
N TYR A 26 -9.23 8.38 -8.21
CA TYR A 26 -9.67 9.46 -7.33
C TYR A 26 -8.69 9.71 -6.18
N THR A 27 -8.01 8.66 -5.72
CA THR A 27 -7.14 8.72 -4.55
C THR A 27 -5.95 7.79 -4.75
N VAL A 28 -4.78 8.28 -4.37
CA VAL A 28 -3.54 7.51 -4.31
C VAL A 28 -3.09 7.48 -2.85
N ILE A 29 -2.90 6.28 -2.30
CA ILE A 29 -2.45 6.10 -0.90
C ILE A 29 -1.06 5.45 -0.94
N ALA A 30 -0.07 6.11 -0.35
CA ALA A 30 1.27 5.56 -0.16
C ALA A 30 1.38 4.97 1.25
N VAL A 31 1.82 3.71 1.35
CA VAL A 31 1.96 3.00 2.62
C VAL A 31 3.39 2.48 2.76
N GLU A 32 4.05 2.81 3.86
CA GLU A 32 5.36 2.27 4.23
C GLU A 32 5.28 0.77 4.52
N VAL A 33 6.23 -0.02 4.02
CA VAL A 33 6.22 -1.48 4.20
C VAL A 33 6.25 -1.90 5.67
N SER A 34 6.92 -1.14 6.54
CA SER A 34 6.98 -1.40 7.99
C SER A 34 5.63 -1.27 8.70
N LYS A 35 4.64 -0.63 8.07
CA LYS A 35 3.29 -0.44 8.61
C LYS A 35 2.30 -1.50 8.13
N ILE A 36 2.74 -2.46 7.32
CA ILE A 36 1.89 -3.50 6.74
C ILE A 36 2.13 -4.82 7.47
N GLU A 37 1.07 -5.36 8.06
CA GLU A 37 1.08 -6.70 8.62
C GLU A 37 0.52 -7.71 7.60
N SER A 38 1.20 -8.85 7.46
CA SER A 38 0.71 -9.94 6.60
C SER A 38 -0.52 -10.59 7.23
N ILE A 39 -1.60 -10.67 6.45
CA ILE A 39 -2.83 -11.37 6.85
C ILE A 39 -2.58 -12.85 7.18
N GLN A 40 -1.51 -13.45 6.64
CA GLN A 40 -1.16 -14.85 6.96
C GLN A 40 -0.70 -15.04 8.41
N ASN A 41 -0.30 -13.98 9.11
CA ASN A 41 0.07 -14.01 10.52
C ASN A 41 -1.11 -13.69 11.46
N LEU A 42 -2.27 -13.32 10.90
CA LEU A 42 -3.50 -13.16 11.65
C LEU A 42 -4.11 -14.56 11.80
N LYS A 43 -3.88 -15.20 12.95
CA LYS A 43 -4.74 -16.31 13.38
C LYS A 43 -6.19 -15.81 13.28
N GLN A 44 -7.06 -16.67 12.75
CA GLN A 44 -8.44 -16.41 12.29
C GLN A 44 -9.41 -15.74 13.30
N ASP A 45 -8.96 -15.22 14.43
CA ASP A 45 -9.84 -14.92 15.57
C ASP A 45 -10.61 -13.60 15.48
N GLU A 46 -10.25 -12.61 14.64
CA GLU A 46 -10.95 -11.31 14.69
C GLU A 46 -11.10 -10.57 13.35
N PHE A 47 -11.62 -11.23 12.30
CA PHE A 47 -12.12 -10.48 11.13
C PHE A 47 -13.62 -10.21 11.26
N GLN A 48 -13.99 -9.23 12.09
CA GLN A 48 -15.22 -8.45 11.85
C GLN A 48 -14.86 -7.26 10.97
N ILE A 49 -15.06 -7.43 9.66
CA ILE A 49 -15.06 -6.31 8.72
C ILE A 49 -16.47 -5.70 8.80
N ILE A 50 -16.57 -4.48 9.35
CA ILE A 50 -17.80 -3.68 9.45
C ILE A 50 -18.09 -3.04 8.09
#